data_AF-A0A7S4IE25-F1
#
_entry.id   AF-A0A7S4IE25-F1
#
_cell.length_a   1.000
_cell.length_b   1.000
_cell.length_c   1.000
_cell.angle_alpha   90.00
_cell.angle_beta   90.00
_cell.angle_gamma   90.00
#
_symmetry.space_group_name_H-M   'P 1'
#
loop_
_entity.id
_entity.type
_entity.pdbx_description
1 polymer ?
#
loop_
_entity_poly.entity_id
_entity_poly.type
_entity_poly.pdbx_seq_one_letter_code
_entity_poly.pdbx_strand_id
1 'polypeptide(L)'
;VAPGHSLTPHLEIIRRSKNVAVVPIHMADLDSRSVNLLVSSVLHLAPRTTRSLSDAVMKKTGGNALFAVQFLASLYDEGLLHFSLTSRRWEFNVDQIQNKGIADNVVELMTAKLLRLAPEVQEALSVAASFGATCDECLLRVLD
;
A
#
# COMPACT_ATOMS: atom_id res chain seq x y z
N VAL A 1 16.48 3.51 -3.79
CA VAL A 1 16.43 3.74 -5.25
C VAL A 1 17.10 2.55 -5.91
N ALA A 2 16.40 1.86 -6.82
CA ALA A 2 16.96 0.69 -7.49
C ALA A 2 18.16 1.09 -8.38
N PRO A 3 19.16 0.20 -8.58
CA PRO A 3 20.27 0.46 -9.48
C PRO A 3 19.76 0.75 -10.90
N GLY A 4 20.22 1.85 -11.52
CA GLY A 4 19.81 2.26 -12.87
C GLY A 4 18.73 3.34 -12.94
N HIS A 5 18.19 3.81 -11.81
CA HIS A 5 17.22 4.90 -11.79
C HIS A 5 17.88 6.26 -12.13
N SER A 6 17.22 7.10 -12.94
CA SER A 6 17.72 8.42 -13.39
C SER A 6 18.16 9.36 -12.24
N LEU A 7 17.52 9.24 -11.06
CA LEU A 7 17.91 10.01 -9.86
C LEU A 7 19.25 9.58 -9.23
N THR A 8 19.75 8.37 -9.49
CA THR A 8 20.95 7.82 -8.85
C THR A 8 22.20 8.70 -9.05
N PRO A 9 22.56 9.13 -10.29
CA PRO A 9 23.68 10.05 -10.49
C PRO A 9 23.48 11.42 -9.83
N HIS A 10 22.26 11.95 -9.79
CA HIS A 10 21.97 13.24 -9.14
C HIS A 10 22.12 13.16 -7.61
N LEU A 11 21.71 12.05 -6.98
CA LEU A 11 21.88 11.84 -5.55
C LEU A 11 23.35 11.72 -5.15
N GLU A 12 24.21 11.14 -6.00
CA GLU A 12 25.66 11.11 -5.77
C GLU A 12 26.29 12.51 -5.80
N ILE A 13 25.86 13.39 -6.71
CA ILE A 13 26.32 14.79 -6.77
C ILE A 13 25.98 15.51 -5.46
N ILE A 14 24.74 15.35 -4.98
CA ILE A 14 24.26 15.96 -3.73
C ILE A 14 25.07 15.41 -2.54
N ARG A 15 25.26 14.09 -2.44
CA ARG A 15 26.05 13.47 -1.37
C ARG A 15 27.51 13.90 -1.32
N ARG A 16 28.12 14.23 -2.47
CA ARG A 16 29.52 14.65 -2.58
C ARG A 16 29.72 16.17 -2.38
N SER A 17 28.63 16.93 -2.27
CA SER A 17 28.72 18.38 -2.08
C SER A 17 29.29 18.70 -0.69
N LYS A 18 30.37 19.50 -0.64
CA LYS A 18 31.09 19.81 0.61
C LYS A 18 30.40 20.88 1.47
N ASN A 19 29.44 21.60 0.90
CA ASN A 19 28.84 22.80 1.52
C ASN A 19 27.48 22.52 2.17
N VAL A 20 26.95 21.30 2.05
CA VAL A 20 25.64 20.90 2.61
C VAL A 20 25.79 19.55 3.30
N ALA A 21 25.39 19.48 4.57
CA ALA A 21 25.33 18.22 5.30
C ALA A 21 24.14 17.39 4.80
N VAL A 22 24.42 16.28 4.11
CA VAL A 22 23.40 15.37 3.59
C VAL A 22 23.29 14.17 4.53
N VAL A 23 22.12 14.00 5.15
CA VAL A 23 21.82 12.85 6.03
C VAL A 23 20.85 11.91 5.32
N PRO A 24 21.27 10.69 4.95
CA PRO A 24 20.34 9.71 4.39
C PRO A 24 19.41 9.18 5.48
N ILE A 25 18.10 9.35 5.27
CA ILE A 25 17.08 8.72 6.10
C ILE A 25 16.66 7.43 5.42
N HIS A 26 16.97 6.29 6.04
CA HIS A 26 16.53 4.99 5.55
C HIS A 26 15.16 4.66 6.16
N MET A 27 14.14 4.53 5.30
CA MET A 27 12.84 4.02 5.73
C MET A 27 12.90 2.49 5.73
N ALA A 28 12.95 1.92 6.93
CA ALA A 28 12.79 0.49 7.13
C ALA A 28 11.29 0.10 7.12
N ASP A 29 11.02 -1.20 6.97
CA ASP A 29 9.69 -1.74 7.16
C ASP A 29 9.18 -1.49 8.59
N LEU A 30 7.86 -1.43 8.73
CA LEU A 30 7.19 -1.24 10.01
C LEU A 30 7.36 -2.48 10.88
N ASP A 31 7.75 -2.28 12.14
CA ASP A 31 7.69 -3.36 13.12
C ASP A 31 6.24 -3.73 13.48
N SER A 32 6.03 -4.87 14.14
CA SER A 32 4.68 -5.35 14.50
C SER A 32 3.90 -4.36 15.34
N ARG A 33 4.59 -3.58 16.17
CA ARG A 33 3.96 -2.55 17.01
C ARG A 33 3.44 -1.40 16.15
N SER A 34 4.24 -0.94 15.19
CA SER A 34 3.90 0.13 14.25
C SER A 34 2.79 -0.29 13.30
N VAL A 35 2.79 -1.55 12.84
CA VAL A 35 1.66 -2.11 12.07
C VAL A 35 0.39 -2.10 12.92
N ASN A 36 0.44 -2.51 14.19
CA ASN A 36 -0.74 -2.47 15.05
C ASN A 36 -1.24 -1.05 15.32
N LEU A 37 -0.34 -0.08 15.49
CA LEU A 37 -0.69 1.33 15.60
C LEU A 37 -1.33 1.86 14.32
N LEU A 38 -0.80 1.48 13.15
CA LEU A 38 -1.38 1.83 11.85
C LEU A 38 -2.81 1.27 11.76
N VAL A 39 -3.01 -0.03 12.00
CA VAL A 39 -4.35 -0.65 11.93
C VAL A 39 -5.31 -0.03 12.94
N SER A 40 -4.87 0.16 14.19
CA SER A 40 -5.63 0.82 15.25
C SER A 40 -6.06 2.24 14.86
N SER A 41 -5.16 3.01 14.26
CA SER A 41 -5.45 4.38 13.83
C SER A 41 -6.45 4.43 12.67
N VAL A 42 -6.30 3.57 11.68
CA VAL A 42 -7.18 3.49 10.50
C VAL A 42 -8.59 3.05 10.89
N LEU A 43 -8.71 2.12 11.83
CA LEU A 43 -10.01 1.57 12.27
C LEU A 43 -10.62 2.33 13.44
N HIS A 44 -9.93 3.32 14.02
CA HIS A 44 -10.34 3.99 15.26
C HIS A 44 -10.69 3.01 16.40
N LEU A 45 -9.97 1.88 16.47
CA LEU A 45 -10.13 0.85 17.48
C LEU A 45 -8.96 0.86 18.44
N ALA A 46 -9.14 0.36 19.67
CA ALA A 46 -8.05 0.26 20.62
C ALA A 46 -6.94 -0.71 20.10
N PRO A 47 -5.64 -0.43 20.33
CA PRO A 47 -4.56 -1.32 19.87
C PRO A 47 -4.66 -2.76 20.38
N ARG A 48 -5.34 -2.98 21.52
CA ARG A 48 -5.61 -4.31 22.07
C ARG A 48 -6.60 -5.11 21.23
N THR A 49 -7.58 -4.46 20.61
CA THR A 49 -8.62 -5.12 19.81
C THR A 49 -8.17 -5.39 18.38
N THR A 50 -7.22 -4.62 17.85
CA THR A 50 -6.70 -4.78 16.48
C THR A 50 -5.56 -5.78 16.36
N ARG A 51 -5.07 -6.34 17.47
CA ARG A 51 -3.85 -7.14 17.51
C ARG A 51 -3.89 -8.35 16.57
N SER A 52 -5.00 -9.08 16.58
CA SER A 52 -5.18 -10.27 15.75
C SER A 52 -5.21 -9.94 14.25
N LEU A 53 -5.83 -8.82 13.88
CA LEU A 53 -5.78 -8.30 12.51
C LEU A 53 -4.36 -7.81 12.15
N SER A 54 -3.71 -7.08 13.04
CA SER A 54 -2.35 -6.57 12.79
C SER A 54 -1.32 -7.68 12.63
N ASP A 55 -1.49 -8.80 13.33
CA ASP A 55 -0.62 -9.96 13.17
C ASP A 55 -0.80 -10.60 11.78
N ALA A 56 -2.04 -10.68 11.28
CA ALA A 56 -2.32 -11.13 9.92
C ALA A 56 -1.74 -10.17 8.86
N VAL A 57 -1.91 -8.86 9.05
CA VAL A 57 -1.32 -7.83 8.18
C VAL A 57 0.21 -7.92 8.19
N MET A 58 0.82 -8.03 9.36
CA MET A 58 2.28 -8.14 9.51
C MET A 58 2.82 -9.38 8.80
N LYS A 59 2.18 -10.53 9.03
CA LYS A 59 2.57 -11.80 8.40
C LYS A 59 2.48 -11.73 6.88
N LYS A 60 1.48 -11.03 6.34
CA LYS A 60 1.27 -10.94 4.90
C LYS A 60 2.17 -9.92 4.22
N THR A 61 2.47 -8.83 4.92
CA THR A 61 3.11 -7.66 4.30
C THR A 61 4.57 -7.47 4.66
N GLY A 62 5.06 -8.22 5.64
CA GLY A 62 6.45 -8.10 6.13
C GLY A 62 6.74 -6.72 6.75
N GLY A 63 5.71 -5.95 7.11
CA GLY A 63 5.87 -4.58 7.59
C GLY A 63 5.94 -3.52 6.48
N ASN A 64 5.84 -3.90 5.21
CA ASN A 64 5.84 -2.92 4.13
C ASN A 64 4.59 -2.03 4.21
N ALA A 65 4.77 -0.75 4.53
CA ALA A 65 3.65 0.17 4.81
C ALA A 65 2.67 0.31 3.63
N LEU A 66 3.19 0.36 2.39
CA LEU A 66 2.35 0.42 1.19
C LEU A 66 1.50 -0.85 1.06
N PHE A 67 2.13 -2.01 1.22
CA PHE A 67 1.42 -3.29 1.13
C PHE A 67 0.41 -3.45 2.27
N ALA A 68 0.72 -3.00 3.48
CA ALA A 68 -0.22 -2.99 4.62
C ALA A 68 -1.50 -2.19 4.30
N VAL A 69 -1.36 -0.98 3.74
CA VAL A 69 -2.50 -0.15 3.34
C VAL A 69 -3.29 -0.82 2.21
N GLN A 70 -2.62 -1.36 1.18
CA GLN A 70 -3.31 -2.02 0.06
C GLN A 70 -4.01 -3.30 0.49
N PHE A 71 -3.41 -4.06 1.40
CA PHE A 71 -3.99 -5.27 1.96
C PHE A 71 -5.25 -4.96 2.77
N LEU A 72 -5.22 -3.94 3.66
CA LEU A 72 -6.41 -3.48 4.36
C LEU A 72 -7.53 -3.03 3.41
N ALA A 73 -7.19 -2.31 2.34
CA ALA A 73 -8.16 -1.93 1.32
C ALA A 73 -8.78 -3.16 0.63
N SER A 74 -7.98 -4.18 0.28
CA SER A 74 -8.52 -5.41 -0.31
C SER A 74 -9.44 -6.18 0.63
N LEU A 75 -9.16 -6.17 1.94
CA LEU A 75 -10.05 -6.78 2.93
C LEU A 75 -11.40 -6.06 2.98
N TYR A 76 -11.39 -4.74 2.81
CA TYR A 76 -12.60 -3.94 2.71
C TYR A 76 -13.39 -4.23 1.44
N ASP A 77 -12.73 -4.20 0.28
CA ASP A 77 -13.36 -4.47 -1.02
C ASP A 77 -13.99 -5.86 -1.07
N GLU A 78 -13.43 -6.82 -0.33
CA GLU A 78 -13.91 -8.19 -0.25
C GLU A 78 -14.88 -8.46 0.91
N GLY A 79 -15.25 -7.42 1.67
CA GLY A 79 -16.21 -7.50 2.78
C GLY A 79 -15.70 -8.23 4.03
N LEU A 80 -14.42 -8.59 4.09
CA LEU A 80 -13.80 -9.22 5.26
C LEU A 80 -13.48 -8.24 6.38
N LEU A 81 -13.39 -6.96 6.03
CA LEU A 81 -13.28 -5.83 6.93
C LEU A 81 -14.41 -4.87 6.59
N HIS A 82 -15.35 -4.64 7.50
CA HIS A 82 -16.48 -3.78 7.22
C HIS A 82 -16.88 -2.96 8.45
N PHE A 83 -17.50 -1.81 8.21
CA PHE A 83 -18.07 -1.01 9.28
C PHE A 83 -19.48 -1.52 9.59
N SER A 84 -19.70 -1.98 10.81
CA SER A 84 -21.01 -2.46 11.28
C SER A 84 -21.79 -1.31 11.89
N LEU A 85 -22.91 -0.94 11.26
CA LEU A 85 -23.79 0.13 11.75
C LEU A 85 -24.47 -0.25 13.07
N THR A 86 -24.74 -1.55 13.27
CA THR A 86 -25.39 -2.08 14.47
C THR A 86 -24.50 -1.91 15.70
N SER A 87 -23.22 -2.29 15.59
CA SER A 87 -22.25 -2.18 16.67
C SER A 87 -21.47 -0.85 16.66
N ARG A 88 -21.69 -0.01 15.64
CA ARG A 88 -21.01 1.29 15.38
C ARG A 88 -19.49 1.18 15.44
N ARG A 89 -18.95 0.09 14.89
CA ARG A 89 -17.51 -0.18 14.88
C ARG A 89 -17.10 -0.99 13.66
N TRP A 90 -15.81 -0.99 13.39
CA TRP A 90 -15.21 -1.91 12.44
C TRP A 90 -15.25 -3.34 12.97
N GLU A 91 -15.63 -4.27 12.10
CA GLU A 91 -15.68 -5.70 12.35
C GLU A 91 -14.87 -6.43 11.28
N PHE A 92 -14.20 -7.51 11.70
CA PHE A 92 -13.36 -8.32 10.83
C PHE A 92 -13.32 -9.76 11.34
N ASN A 93 -13.20 -10.72 10.42
CA ASN A 93 -13.06 -12.14 10.74
C ASN A 93 -11.63 -12.61 10.45
N VAL A 94 -10.83 -12.76 11.51
CA VAL A 94 -9.41 -13.12 11.37
C VAL A 94 -9.21 -14.51 10.78
N ASP A 95 -10.09 -15.47 11.10
CA ASP A 95 -9.98 -16.83 10.55
C ASP A 95 -10.21 -16.82 9.04
N GLN A 96 -11.18 -16.05 8.55
CA GLN A 96 -11.37 -15.87 7.11
C GLN A 96 -10.20 -15.14 6.47
N ILE A 97 -9.65 -14.11 7.12
CA ILE A 97 -8.50 -13.35 6.60
C ILE A 97 -7.25 -14.22 6.49
N GLN A 98 -6.99 -15.08 7.47
CA GLN A 98 -5.82 -15.97 7.49
C GLN A 98 -5.95 -17.12 6.50
N ASN A 99 -7.16 -17.67 6.31
CA ASN A 99 -7.41 -18.78 5.40
C ASN A 99 -7.55 -18.35 3.94
N LYS A 100 -7.80 -17.06 3.69
CA LYS A 100 -7.90 -16.55 2.33
C LYS A 100 -6.49 -16.42 1.76
N GLY A 101 -6.25 -17.11 0.65
CA GLY A 101 -5.04 -16.97 -0.17
C GLY A 101 -4.99 -15.61 -0.87
N ILE A 102 -5.02 -14.53 -0.10
CA ILE A 102 -4.72 -13.19 -0.62
C ILE A 102 -3.28 -13.24 -1.16
N ALA A 103 -2.97 -12.47 -2.20
CA ALA A 103 -1.64 -12.38 -2.81
C ALA A 103 -0.49 -12.36 -1.79
N ASP A 104 0.54 -13.18 -2.01
CA ASP A 104 1.70 -13.31 -1.09
C ASP A 104 2.68 -12.15 -1.23
N ASN A 105 2.54 -11.33 -2.28
CA ASN A 105 3.34 -10.15 -2.51
C ASN A 105 2.51 -8.96 -3.03
N VAL A 106 3.09 -7.76 -2.91
CA VAL A 106 2.44 -6.52 -3.35
C VAL A 106 2.18 -6.50 -4.86
N VAL A 107 3.02 -7.16 -5.66
CA VAL A 107 2.91 -7.17 -7.12
C VAL A 107 1.67 -7.95 -7.55
N GLU A 108 1.45 -9.13 -6.98
CA GLU A 108 0.27 -9.96 -7.19
C GLU A 108 -1.00 -9.23 -6.72
N LEU A 109 -0.95 -8.55 -5.56
CA LEU A 109 -2.09 -7.78 -5.08
C LEU A 109 -2.45 -6.65 -6.06
N MET A 110 -1.45 -5.88 -6.48
CA MET A 110 -1.66 -4.76 -7.40
C MET A 110 -2.11 -5.27 -8.79
N THR A 111 -1.55 -6.37 -9.26
CA THR A 111 -1.95 -7.02 -10.51
C THR A 111 -3.41 -7.47 -10.43
N ALA A 112 -3.81 -8.12 -9.35
CA ALA A 112 -5.20 -8.55 -9.14
C ALA A 112 -6.17 -7.35 -9.11
N LYS A 113 -5.78 -6.22 -8.50
CA LYS A 113 -6.59 -5.00 -8.51
C LYS A 113 -6.72 -4.41 -9.91
N LEU A 114 -5.63 -4.36 -10.68
CA LEU A 114 -5.63 -3.86 -12.05
C LEU A 114 -6.51 -4.73 -12.97
N LEU A 115 -6.41 -6.05 -12.85
CA LEU A 115 -7.20 -6.98 -13.66
C LEU A 115 -8.71 -6.96 -13.34
N ARG A 116 -9.12 -6.41 -12.20
CA ARG A 116 -10.53 -6.20 -11.85
C ARG A 116 -11.13 -4.96 -12.52
N LEU A 117 -10.32 -4.07 -13.08
CA LEU A 117 -10.80 -2.87 -13.78
C LEU A 117 -11.39 -3.25 -15.15
N ALA A 118 -12.29 -2.42 -15.67
CA ALA A 118 -12.83 -2.60 -17.02
C ALA A 118 -11.69 -2.52 -18.07
N PRO A 119 -11.77 -3.26 -19.20
CA PRO A 119 -10.73 -3.28 -20.22
C PRO A 119 -10.30 -1.88 -20.68
N GLU A 120 -11.26 -0.98 -20.86
CA GLU A 120 -11.04 0.40 -21.30
C GLU A 120 -10.20 1.18 -20.28
N VAL A 121 -10.46 0.96 -18.99
CA VAL A 121 -9.70 1.58 -17.89
C VAL A 121 -8.28 1.00 -17.83
N GLN A 122 -8.10 -0.30 -18.07
CA GLN A 122 -6.76 -0.92 -18.11
C GLN A 122 -5.91 -0.37 -19.26
N GLU A 123 -6.52 -0.15 -20.42
CA GLU A 123 -5.85 0.44 -21.58
C GLU A 123 -5.44 1.89 -21.31
N ALA A 124 -6.37 2.72 -20.83
CA ALA A 124 -6.08 4.10 -20.44
C ALA A 124 -4.97 4.19 -19.38
N LEU A 125 -4.97 3.30 -18.37
CA LEU A 125 -3.91 3.25 -17.36
C LEU A 125 -2.55 2.88 -17.93
N SER A 126 -2.52 1.97 -18.91
CA SER A 126 -1.28 1.54 -19.58
C SER A 126 -0.66 2.67 -20.40
N VAL A 127 -1.51 3.44 -21.08
CA VAL A 127 -1.09 4.65 -21.81
C VAL A 127 -0.58 5.71 -20.82
N ALA A 128 -1.34 5.99 -19.76
CA ALA A 128 -0.94 6.97 -18.73
C ALA A 128 0.39 6.62 -18.06
N ALA A 129 0.63 5.34 -17.74
CA ALA A 129 1.87 4.87 -17.11
C ALA A 129 3.12 5.09 -17.99
N SER A 130 2.94 5.21 -19.31
CA SER A 130 4.04 5.50 -20.24
C SER A 130 4.54 6.95 -20.12
N PHE A 131 3.75 7.86 -19.56
CA PHE A 131 4.12 9.27 -19.34
C PHE A 131 4.81 9.52 -17.98
N GLY A 132 4.81 8.53 -17.08
CA GLY A 132 5.49 8.60 -15.79
C GLY A 132 4.60 8.24 -14.60
N ALA A 133 5.07 8.55 -13.39
CA ALA A 133 4.37 8.20 -12.14
C ALA A 133 3.15 9.10 -11.83
N THR A 134 2.99 10.20 -12.56
CA THR A 134 1.91 11.19 -12.40
C THR A 134 1.35 11.55 -13.77
N CYS A 135 0.04 11.72 -13.86
CA CYS A 135 -0.67 12.05 -15.09
C CYS A 135 -1.62 13.21 -14.81
N ASP A 136 -1.59 14.26 -15.64
CA ASP A 136 -2.47 15.41 -15.48
C ASP A 136 -3.91 15.08 -15.92
N GLU A 137 -4.89 15.73 -15.30
CA GLU A 137 -6.32 15.54 -15.64
C GLU A 137 -6.61 15.82 -17.13
N CYS A 138 -5.94 16.82 -17.71
CA CYS A 138 -6.07 17.11 -19.14
C CYS A 138 -5.61 15.95 -20.02
N LEU A 139 -4.59 15.19 -19.61
CA LEU A 139 -4.11 14.02 -20.37
C LEU A 139 -5.10 12.85 -20.23
N LEU A 140 -5.67 12.65 -19.03
CA LEU A 140 -6.71 11.62 -18.82
C LEU A 140 -7.95 11.87 -19.67
N ARG A 141 -8.40 13.12 -19.82
CA ARG A 141 -9.57 13.47 -20.67
C ARG A 141 -9.40 13.18 -22.15
N VAL A 142 -8.16 13.00 -22.63
CA VAL A 142 -7.86 12.64 -24.03
C VAL A 142 -7.91 11.12 -24.24
N LEU A 143 -7.88 10.35 -23.15
CA LEU A 143 -7.92 8.88 -23.16
C LEU A 143 -9.34 8.31 -22.92
N ASP A 144 -10.31 9.17 -22.59
CA ASP A 144 -11.75 8.86 -22.56
C ASP A 144 -12.37 8.90 -23.97
#